data_AF-A0A6S6SUC8-F1
#
_entry.id   AF-A0A6S6SUC8-F1
#
_cell.length_a   1.000
_cell.length_b   1.000
_cell.length_c   1.000
_cell.angle_alpha   90.00
_cell.angle_beta   90.00
_cell.angle_gamma   90.00
#
_symmetry.space_group_name_H-M   'P 1'
#
loop_
_entity.id
_entity.type
_entity.pdbx_description
1 polymer ?
#
loop_
_entity_poly.entity_id
_entity_poly.type
_entity_poly.pdbx_seq_one_letter_code
_entity_poly.pdbx_strand_id
1 'polypeptide(L)' 'MIDFEQTIQRIRQTISPTLKKKKLLDKDVAIALNLDPQYYAVIKRRKKIPYSAIAHFCQTNKVNMTWILLNEKPQYLT' A
#
# COMPACT_ATOMS: atom_id res chain seq x y z
N MET A 1 -9.42 0.58 -14.32
CA MET A 1 -9.41 -0.50 -13.30
C MET A 1 -8.20 -0.29 -12.40
N ILE A 2 -8.34 -0.45 -11.09
CA ILE A 2 -7.23 -0.23 -10.14
C ILE A 2 -6.25 -1.41 -10.28
N ASP A 3 -4.98 -1.12 -10.53
CA ASP A 3 -3.94 -2.14 -10.67
C ASP A 3 -3.30 -2.49 -9.33
N PHE A 4 -3.21 -3.79 -9.05
CA PHE A 4 -2.66 -4.31 -7.79
C PHE A 4 -1.17 -3.97 -7.64
N GLU A 5 -0.35 -4.21 -8.66
CA GLU A 5 1.10 -4.02 -8.58
C GLU A 5 1.44 -2.54 -8.38
N GLN A 6 0.76 -1.65 -9.10
CA GLN A 6 0.90 -0.20 -8.93
C GLN A 6 0.47 0.27 -7.54
N THR A 7 -0.64 -0.26 -7.01
CA THR A 7 -1.10 0.05 -5.65
C THR A 7 -0.06 -0.35 -4.60
N ILE A 8 0.46 -1.58 -4.70
CA ILE A 8 1.51 -2.08 -3.81
C ILE A 8 2.81 -1.28 -3.95
N GLN A 9 3.17 -0.88 -5.18
CA GLN A 9 4.36 -0.06 -5.42
C GLN A 9 4.27 1.29 -4.70
N ARG A 10 3.10 1.94 -4.71
CA ARG A 10 2.92 3.22 -3.98
C ARG A 10 2.98 3.02 -2.47
N ILE A 11 2.39 1.94 -1.95
CA ILE A 11 2.53 1.56 -0.54
C ILE A 11 4.02 1.36 -0.18
N ARG A 12 4.80 0.70 -1.05
CA ARG A 12 6.26 0.55 -0.86
C ARG A 12 6.98 1.90 -0.83
N GLN A 13 6.61 2.84 -1.70
CA GLN A 13 7.19 4.18 -1.70
C GLN A 13 6.90 4.94 -0.41
N THR A 14 5.70 4.76 0.17
CA THR A 14 5.33 5.35 1.45
C THR A 14 6.14 4.79 2.62
N ILE A 15 6.39 3.47 2.66
CA ILE A 15 7.09 2.83 3.79
C ILE A 15 8.61 2.85 3.66
N SER A 16 9.16 2.98 2.45
CA SER A 16 10.60 3.00 2.18
C SER A 16 11.38 4.02 3.02
N PRO A 17 10.97 5.30 3.14
CA PRO A 17 11.69 6.28 3.96
C PRO A 17 11.67 5.91 5.46
N THR A 18 10.58 5.33 5.95
CA THR A 18 10.41 4.96 7.36
C THR A 18 11.32 3.80 7.76
N LEU A 19 11.48 2.80 6.88
CA LEU A 19 12.21 1.58 7.20
C LEU A 19 13.73 1.68 6.98
N LYS A 20 14.24 2.73 6.30
CA LYS A 20 15.65 2.88 5.88
C LYS A 20 16.26 1.60 5.25
N LYS A 21 15.42 0.72 4.68
CA LYS A 21 15.84 -0.55 4.08
C LYS A 21 16.08 -0.34 2.58
N LYS A 22 17.20 -0.88 2.09
CA LYS A 22 17.57 -0.85 0.66
C LYS A 22 16.63 -1.68 -0.23
N LYS A 23 15.95 -2.68 0.33
CA LYS A 23 15.02 -3.57 -0.38
C LYS A 23 13.85 -3.96 0.53
N LEU A 24 12.63 -3.63 0.10
CA LEU A 24 11.39 -4.04 0.76
C LEU A 24 10.95 -5.40 0.24
N LEU A 25 10.66 -6.32 1.15
CA LEU A 25 10.11 -7.64 0.85
C LEU A 25 8.58 -7.63 0.94
N ASP A 26 7.94 -8.64 0.36
CA ASP A 26 6.47 -8.79 0.45
C ASP A 26 5.99 -8.87 1.89
N LYS A 27 6.78 -9.50 2.78
CA LYS A 27 6.47 -9.54 4.21
C LYS A 27 6.43 -8.16 4.86
N ASP A 28 7.29 -7.23 4.43
CA ASP A 28 7.31 -5.88 4.99
C ASP A 28 6.03 -5.12 4.59
N VAL A 29 5.54 -5.35 3.35
CA VAL A 29 4.27 -4.79 2.88
C VAL A 29 3.08 -5.41 3.63
N ALA A 30 3.09 -6.72 3.85
CA ALA A 30 2.06 -7.41 4.63
C ALA A 30 1.96 -6.82 6.05
N ILE A 31 3.11 -6.70 6.74
CA ILE A 31 3.18 -6.11 8.08
C ILE A 31 2.69 -4.65 8.08
N ALA A 32 3.11 -3.84 7.11
CA ALA A 32 2.67 -2.45 7.00
C ALA A 32 1.15 -2.32 6.82
N LEU A 33 0.53 -3.27 6.10
CA LEU A 33 -0.93 -3.33 5.93
C LEU A 33 -1.65 -4.04 7.09
N ASN A 34 -0.93 -4.42 8.14
CA ASN A 34 -1.45 -5.21 9.25
C ASN A 34 -2.12 -6.52 8.78
N LEU A 35 -1.51 -7.17 7.80
CA LEU A 35 -1.95 -8.45 7.23
C LEU A 35 -0.95 -9.55 7.58
N ASP A 36 -1.48 -10.76 7.76
CA ASP A 36 -0.67 -11.96 7.82
C ASP A 36 0.09 -12.17 6.48
N PRO A 37 1.41 -12.47 6.50
CA PRO A 37 2.19 -12.65 5.26
C PRO A 37 1.69 -13.77 4.35
N GLN A 38 1.16 -14.86 4.90
CA GLN A 38 0.58 -15.96 4.13
C GLN A 38 -0.71 -15.52 3.47
N TYR A 39 -1.56 -14.78 4.20
CA TYR A 39 -2.76 -14.17 3.62
C TYR A 39 -2.40 -13.16 2.51
N TYR A 40 -1.39 -12.33 2.72
CA TYR A 40 -0.90 -11.38 1.71
C TYR A 40 -0.45 -12.09 0.42
N ALA A 41 0.27 -13.21 0.52
CA ALA A 41 0.68 -14.01 -0.63
C ALA A 41 -0.53 -14.51 -1.45
N VAL A 42 -1.61 -14.92 -0.79
CA VAL A 42 -2.85 -15.37 -1.45
C VAL A 42 -3.53 -14.23 -2.21
N ILE A 43 -3.70 -13.06 -1.59
CA ILE A 43 -4.35 -11.91 -2.25
C ILE A 43 -3.49 -11.37 -3.41
N LYS A 44 -2.15 -11.37 -3.26
CA LYS A 44 -1.21 -11.00 -4.31
C LYS A 44 -1.36 -11.90 -5.53
N ARG A 45 -1.38 -13.23 -5.34
CA ARG A 45 -1.59 -14.20 -6.43
C ARG A 45 -2.92 -13.96 -7.16
N ARG A 46 -3.96 -13.56 -6.42
CA ARG A 46 -5.29 -13.27 -6.96
C ARG A 46 -5.44 -11.82 -7.47
N LYS A 47 -4.40 -10.99 -7.36
CA LYS A 47 -4.42 -9.55 -7.65
C LYS A 47 -5.59 -8.82 -6.97
N LYS A 48 -5.98 -9.26 -5.77
CA LYS A 48 -7.08 -8.66 -5.00
C LYS A 48 -6.57 -7.51 -4.17
N ILE A 49 -7.28 -6.39 -4.21
CA ILE A 49 -6.93 -5.19 -3.46
C ILE A 49 -7.54 -5.27 -2.05
N PRO A 50 -6.72 -5.22 -0.98
CA PRO A 50 -7.22 -5.23 0.39
C PRO A 50 -7.65 -3.82 0.82
N TYR A 51 -8.80 -3.35 0.33
CA TYR A 51 -9.25 -1.96 0.54
C TYR A 51 -9.31 -1.54 2.00
N SER A 52 -9.80 -2.39 2.91
CA SER A 52 -9.86 -2.06 4.34
C SER A 52 -8.47 -1.86 4.94
N ALA A 53 -7.54 -2.77 4.66
CA ALA A 53 -6.16 -2.68 5.13
C ALA A 53 -5.46 -1.42 4.60
N ILE A 54 -5.70 -1.08 3.33
CA ILE A 54 -5.18 0.16 2.73
C ILE A 54 -5.78 1.40 3.41
N ALA A 55 -7.08 1.40 3.71
CA ALA A 55 -7.71 2.52 4.41
C ALA A 55 -7.09 2.75 5.80
N HIS A 56 -6.92 1.68 6.59
CA HIS A 56 -6.25 1.76 7.90
C HIS A 56 -4.78 2.19 7.79
N PHE A 57 -4.06 1.70 6.78
CA PHE A 57 -2.70 2.13 6.48
C PHE A 57 -2.64 3.63 6.17
N CYS A 58 -3.54 4.12 5.33
CA CYS A 58 -3.63 5.53 4.95
C CYS A 58 -3.92 6.42 6.15
N GLN A 59 -4.84 6.01 7.02
CA GLN A 59 -5.15 6.72 8.27
C GLN A 59 -3.91 6.80 9.18
N THR A 60 -3.21 5.68 9.36
CA THR A 60 -2.04 5.60 10.26
C THR A 60 -0.86 6.42 9.74
N ASN A 61 -0.60 6.38 8.43
CA ASN A 61 0.53 7.04 7.79
C ASN A 61 0.21 8.47 7.31
N LYS A 62 -1.02 8.96 7.53
CA LYS A 62 -1.53 10.25 7.02
C LYS A 62 -1.34 10.42 5.50
N VAL A 63 -1.67 9.37 4.75
CA VAL A 63 -1.52 9.32 3.29
C VAL A 63 -2.88 9.32 2.62
N ASN A 64 -2.97 9.96 1.46
CA ASN A 64 -4.20 9.98 0.68
C ASN A 64 -4.45 8.61 0.01
N MET A 65 -5.60 8.00 0.30
CA MET A 65 -6.00 6.70 -0.27
C MET A 65 -6.19 6.76 -1.80
N THR A 66 -6.75 7.85 -2.33
CA THR A 66 -6.92 8.09 -3.76
C THR A 66 -5.56 8.12 -4.47
N TRP A 67 -4.54 8.71 -3.86
CA TRP A 67 -3.19 8.67 -4.41
C TRP A 67 -2.63 7.24 -4.47
N ILE A 68 -2.83 6.45 -3.41
CA ILE A 68 -2.38 5.04 -3.37
C ILE A 68 -3.06 4.20 -4.46
N LEU A 69 -4.37 4.36 -4.64
CA LEU A 69 -5.15 3.54 -5.57
C LEU A 69 -5.04 4.02 -7.02
N LEU A 70 -5.11 5.34 -7.24
CA LEU A 70 -5.32 5.94 -8.57
C LEU A 70 -4.16 6.81 -9.06
N ASN A 71 -3.14 7.05 -8.24
CA ASN A 71 -2.05 8.01 -8.53
C ASN A 71 -2.51 9.47 -8.65
N GLU A 72 -3.71 9.79 -8.19
CA GLU A 72 -4.25 11.14 -8.26
C GLU A 72 -3.74 11.96 -7.09
N LYS A 73 -3.22 13.15 -7.37
CA LYS A 73 -2.90 14.13 -6.34
C LYS A 73 -4.19 14.83 -5.90
N PRO A 74 -4.30 15.25 -4.64
CA PRO A 74 -5.43 16.07 -4.22
C PRO A 74 -5.49 17.31 -5.13
N GLN A 75 -6.62 17.49 -5.81
CA GLN A 75 -6.82 18.56 -6.78
C GLN A 75 -6.94 19.94 -6.10
N TYR A 76 -7.16 19.95 -4.78
CA TYR A 76 -7.33 21.15 -3.96
C TYR A 76 -6.21 21.23 -2.91
N LEU A 77 -5.10 21.83 -3.31
CA LEU A 77 -4.23 22.59 -2.41
C LEU A 77 -4.07 23.96 -3.08
N THR A 78 -5.09 24.81 -2.89
CA THR A 78 -5.02 26.25 -3.20
C THR A 78 -4.58 26.98 -1.96
#